data_AF-A0A182AMY0-F1
#
_entry.id   AF-A0A182AMY0-F1
#
_cell.length_a   1.000
_cell.length_b   1.000
_cell.length_c   1.000
_cell.angle_alpha   90.00
_cell.angle_beta   90.00
_cell.angle_gamma   90.00
#
_symmetry.space_group_name_H-M   'P 1'
#
loop_
_entity.id
_entity.type
_entity.pdbx_description
1 polymer ?
#
loop_
_entity_poly.entity_id
_entity_poly.type
_entity_poly.pdbx_seq_one_letter_code
_entity_poly.pdbx_strand_id
1 'polypeptide(L)'
;MTSLCSDSLVGSLCREADRLRQRCRSLSLALERCMDPPLRARLAAEVAQLQGRRGELERLAQGWRRRGGLDPLALAFLLEICSRSFDRAMGEAL
;
A
#
# COMPACT_ATOMS: atom_id res chain seq x y z
N MET A 1 10.29 -24.03 16.95
CA MET A 1 9.03 -24.02 16.17
C MET A 1 9.17 -22.97 15.08
N THR A 2 9.69 -23.37 13.92
CA THR A 2 9.94 -22.48 12.78
C THR A 2 8.61 -22.13 12.12
N SER A 3 8.20 -20.87 12.27
CA SER A 3 7.01 -20.31 11.64
C SER A 3 7.09 -20.54 10.13
N LEU A 4 6.21 -21.40 9.61
CA LEU A 4 5.88 -21.51 8.19
C LEU A 4 5.17 -20.22 7.76
N CYS A 5 5.90 -19.10 7.74
CA CYS A 5 5.49 -17.92 7.00
C CYS A 5 5.57 -18.34 5.53
N SER A 6 4.46 -18.89 5.02
CA SER A 6 4.30 -19.33 3.64
C SER A 6 5.03 -18.40 2.68
N ASP A 7 6.07 -18.90 2.01
CA ASP A 7 6.71 -18.30 0.84
C ASP A 7 5.78 -18.35 -0.38
N SER A 8 4.49 -18.09 -0.17
CA SER A 8 3.54 -17.93 -1.26
C SER A 8 3.69 -16.53 -1.81
N LEU A 9 3.65 -16.41 -3.14
CA LEU A 9 3.65 -15.13 -3.84
C LEU A 9 2.64 -14.15 -3.23
N VAL A 10 1.43 -14.63 -2.92
CA VAL A 10 0.37 -13.82 -2.31
C VAL A 10 0.77 -13.36 -0.90
N GLY A 11 1.39 -14.20 -0.09
CA GLY A 11 1.89 -13.81 1.23
C GLY A 11 2.94 -12.69 1.16
N SER A 12 3.86 -12.76 0.19
CA SER A 12 4.86 -11.71 -0.05
C SER A 12 4.22 -10.40 -0.52
N LEU A 13 3.21 -10.46 -1.38
CA LEU A 13 2.48 -9.29 -1.85
C LEU A 13 1.63 -8.63 -0.75
N CYS A 14 1.02 -9.42 0.13
CA CYS A 14 0.32 -8.89 1.30
C CYS A 14 1.28 -8.13 2.22
N ARG A 15 2.49 -8.65 2.44
CA ARG A 15 3.53 -7.97 3.22
C ARG A 15 4.01 -6.69 2.53
N GLU A 16 4.16 -6.70 1.21
CA GLU A 16 4.52 -5.50 0.46
C GLU A 16 3.43 -4.43 0.56
N ALA A 17 2.17 -4.81 0.37
CA ALA A 17 1.03 -3.91 0.49
C ALA A 17 0.94 -3.29 1.90
N ASP A 18 1.17 -4.07 2.96
CA ASP A 18 1.19 -3.53 4.32
C ASP A 18 2.39 -2.60 4.59
N ARG A 19 3.59 -2.93 4.07
CA ARG A 19 4.76 -2.04 4.17
C ARG A 19 4.55 -0.71 3.45
N LEU A 20 4.00 -0.74 2.23
CA LEU A 20 3.61 0.47 1.50
C LEU A 20 2.63 1.28 2.34
N ARG A 21 1.68 0.61 2.98
CA ARG A 21 0.69 1.26 3.82
C ARG A 21 1.31 1.96 5.03
N GLN A 22 2.20 1.29 5.74
CA GLN A 22 2.91 1.86 6.89
C GLN A 22 3.77 3.06 6.48
N ARG A 23 4.48 2.96 5.35
CA ARG A 23 5.33 4.05 4.84
C ARG A 23 4.54 5.28 4.43
N CYS A 24 3.44 5.12 3.69
CA CYS A 24 2.55 6.23 3.34
C CYS A 24 2.05 6.95 4.60
N ARG A 25 1.61 6.21 5.62
CA ARG A 25 1.16 6.82 6.88
C ARG A 25 2.27 7.62 7.57
N SER A 26 3.47 7.06 7.65
CA SER A 26 4.63 7.74 8.24
C SER A 26 4.96 9.04 7.50
N LEU A 27 4.93 9.02 6.16
CA LEU A 27 5.23 10.20 5.34
C LEU A 27 4.12 11.24 5.38
N SER A 28 2.85 10.82 5.43
CA SER A 28 1.72 11.74 5.63
C SER A 28 1.82 12.48 6.97
N LEU A 29 2.15 11.77 8.05
CA LEU A 29 2.39 12.41 9.36
C LEU A 29 3.61 13.35 9.35
N ALA A 30 4.66 13.01 8.58
CA ALA A 30 5.82 13.88 8.39
C ALA A 30 5.46 15.14 7.59
N LEU A 31 4.63 15.00 6.55
CA LEU A 31 4.12 16.11 5.73
C LEU A 31 3.33 17.13 6.55
N GLU A 32 2.45 16.66 7.45
CA GLU A 32 1.65 17.51 8.33
C GLU A 32 2.51 18.41 9.24
N ARG A 33 3.71 17.95 9.59
CA ARG A 33 4.63 18.64 10.51
C ARG A 33 5.76 19.38 9.79
N CYS A 34 5.88 19.23 8.48
CA CYS A 34 6.99 19.76 7.72
C CYS A 34 6.78 21.23 7.36
N MET A 35 7.61 22.10 7.92
CA MET A 35 7.60 23.54 7.62
C MET A 35 8.53 23.94 6.48
N ASP A 36 9.43 23.04 6.06
CA ASP A 36 10.39 23.28 4.99
C ASP A 36 9.75 22.99 3.62
N PRO A 37 9.57 24.00 2.74
CA PRO A 37 8.88 23.81 1.46
C PRO A 37 9.52 22.79 0.51
N PRO A 38 10.86 22.78 0.26
CA PRO A 38 11.45 21.78 -0.62
C PRO A 38 11.37 20.35 -0.03
N LEU A 39 11.50 20.19 1.28
CA LEU A 39 11.31 18.90 1.94
C LEU A 39 9.86 18.44 1.85
N ARG A 40 8.89 19.35 2.04
CA ARG A 40 7.47 19.07 1.86
C ARG A 40 7.15 18.61 0.44
N ALA A 41 7.70 19.26 -0.58
CA ALA A 41 7.54 18.84 -1.98
C ALA A 41 8.10 17.43 -2.24
N ARG A 42 9.27 17.11 -1.67
CA ARG A 42 9.89 15.78 -1.78
C ARG A 42 9.05 14.70 -1.10
N LEU A 43 8.57 14.96 0.11
CA LEU A 43 7.72 14.03 0.85
C LEU A 43 6.38 13.80 0.12
N ALA A 44 5.80 14.84 -0.47
CA ALA A 44 4.57 14.73 -1.25
C ALA A 44 4.78 13.87 -2.52
N ALA A 45 5.90 14.06 -3.23
CA ALA A 45 6.26 13.23 -4.36
C ALA A 45 6.46 11.75 -3.96
N GLU A 46 7.08 11.49 -2.81
CA GLU A 46 7.26 10.14 -2.30
C GLU A 46 5.93 9.47 -1.94
N VAL A 47 5.01 10.20 -1.29
CA VAL A 47 3.65 9.71 -1.03
C VAL A 47 2.93 9.38 -2.33
N ALA A 48 2.99 10.24 -3.33
CA ALA A 48 2.37 10.00 -4.64
C ALA A 48 2.95 8.74 -5.32
N GLN A 49 4.27 8.54 -5.27
CA GLN A 49 4.93 7.34 -5.81
C GLN A 49 4.44 6.06 -5.12
N LEU A 50 4.34 6.07 -3.79
CA LEU A 50 3.88 4.91 -3.03
C LEU A 50 2.40 4.60 -3.29
N GLN A 51 1.56 5.63 -3.45
CA GLN A 51 0.17 5.48 -3.87
C GLN A 51 0.06 4.86 -5.27
N GLY A 52 0.92 5.29 -6.21
CA GLY A 52 1.00 4.70 -7.55
C GLY A 52 1.33 3.21 -7.50
N ARG A 53 2.34 2.82 -6.70
CA ARG A 53 2.74 1.41 -6.52
C ARG A 53 1.64 0.57 -5.87
N ARG A 54 0.86 1.14 -4.94
CA ARG A 54 -0.33 0.48 -4.40
C ARG A 54 -1.39 0.24 -5.49
N GLY A 55 -1.65 1.24 -6.33
CA GLY A 55 -2.59 1.11 -7.44
C GLY A 55 -2.14 0.07 -8.48
N GLU A 56 -0.83 -0.13 -8.66
CA GLU A 56 -0.29 -1.24 -9.45
C GLU A 56 -0.58 -2.60 -8.82
N LEU A 57 -0.31 -2.77 -7.53
CA LEU A 57 -0.60 -4.02 -6.82
C LEU A 57 -2.10 -4.36 -6.85
N GLU A 58 -2.96 -3.37 -6.67
CA GLU A 58 -4.40 -3.54 -6.76
C GLU A 58 -4.83 -3.99 -8.16
N ARG A 59 -4.33 -3.34 -9.22
CA ARG A 59 -4.61 -3.73 -10.62
C ARG A 59 -4.12 -5.15 -10.92
N LEU A 60 -2.96 -5.54 -10.41
CA LEU A 60 -2.43 -6.90 -10.55
C LEU A 60 -3.33 -7.93 -9.85
N ALA A 61 -3.73 -7.65 -8.61
CA ALA A 61 -4.63 -8.51 -7.84
C ALA A 61 -6.00 -8.66 -8.53
N GLN A 62 -6.59 -7.58 -9.02
CA GLN A 62 -7.82 -7.62 -9.82
C GLN A 62 -7.63 -8.38 -11.14
N GLY A 63 -6.45 -8.28 -11.75
CA GLY A 63 -6.06 -9.09 -12.92
C GLY A 63 -6.07 -10.59 -12.63
N TRP A 64 -5.46 -11.01 -11.52
CA TRP A 64 -5.50 -12.42 -11.10
C TRP A 64 -6.91 -12.89 -10.74
N ARG A 65 -7.73 -12.02 -10.16
CA ARG A 65 -9.13 -12.38 -9.81
C ARG A 65 -9.92 -12.76 -11.04
N ARG A 66 -9.70 -12.05 -12.16
CA ARG A 66 -10.36 -12.32 -13.44
C ARG A 66 -9.81 -13.56 -14.14
N ARG A 67 -8.50 -13.82 -14.04
CA ARG A 67 -7.84 -14.95 -14.71
C ARG A 67 -8.07 -16.29 -13.99
N GLY A 68 -8.33 -16.26 -12.69
CA GLY A 68 -8.35 -17.48 -11.87
C GLY A 68 -6.95 -18.06 -11.67
N GLY A 69 -6.85 -19.17 -10.93
CA GLY A 69 -5.59 -19.90 -10.72
C GLY A 69 -4.80 -19.53 -9.45
N LEU A 70 -5.25 -18.55 -8.68
CA LEU A 70 -4.79 -18.32 -7.30
C LEU A 70 -5.88 -18.69 -6.31
N ASP A 71 -5.49 -18.99 -5.07
CA ASP A 71 -6.43 -19.21 -3.97
C ASP A 71 -7.37 -17.99 -3.82
N PRO A 72 -8.70 -18.18 -3.96
CA PRO A 72 -9.66 -17.10 -3.89
C PRO A 72 -9.63 -16.35 -2.56
N LEU A 73 -9.35 -17.04 -1.46
CA LEU A 73 -9.29 -16.44 -0.12
C LEU A 73 -8.06 -15.53 0.01
N ALA A 74 -6.88 -16.04 -0.33
CA ALA A 74 -5.65 -15.25 -0.30
C ALA A 74 -5.74 -14.02 -1.21
N LEU A 75 -6.40 -14.15 -2.36
CA LEU A 75 -6.59 -13.03 -3.27
C LEU A 75 -7.59 -11.99 -2.75
N ALA A 76 -8.68 -12.44 -2.13
CA ALA A 76 -9.62 -11.54 -1.46
C ALA A 76 -8.93 -10.76 -0.33
N PHE A 77 -8.06 -11.44 0.43
CA PHE A 77 -7.27 -10.82 1.48
C PHE A 77 -6.27 -9.78 0.93
N LEU A 78 -5.58 -10.09 -0.17
CA LEU A 78 -4.69 -9.14 -0.84
C LEU A 78 -5.45 -7.89 -1.31
N LEU A 79 -6.62 -8.06 -1.94
CA LEU A 79 -7.46 -6.95 -2.39
C LEU A 79 -7.95 -6.10 -1.22
N GLU A 80 -8.33 -6.72 -0.12
CA GLU A 80 -8.72 -6.03 1.12
C GLU A 80 -7.55 -5.20 1.68
N ILE A 81 -6.33 -5.75 1.75
CA ILE A 81 -5.16 -4.99 2.21
C ILE A 81 -4.85 -3.80 1.27
N CYS A 82 -4.92 -4.01 -0.04
CA CYS A 82 -4.65 -2.96 -1.04
C CYS A 82 -5.70 -1.85 -1.06
N SER A 83 -6.98 -2.20 -0.85
CA SER A 83 -8.11 -1.25 -0.91
C SER A 83 -8.30 -0.43 0.36
N ARG A 84 -7.75 -0.88 1.50
CA ARG A 84 -7.76 -0.10 2.74
C ARG A 84 -7.16 1.29 2.51
N SER A 85 -8.03 2.28 2.51
CA SER A 85 -7.65 3.68 2.29
C SER A 85 -6.69 4.14 3.39
N PHE A 86 -5.92 5.16 3.03
CA PHE A 86 -5.05 5.88 3.96
C PHE A 86 -5.81 6.81 4.89
N ASP A 87 -7.14 6.74 4.91
CA ASP A 87 -8.01 7.69 5.59
C ASP A 87 -7.75 7.76 7.08
N ARG A 88 -6.85 8.67 7.45
CA ARG A 88 -7.12 9.84 8.30
C ARG A 88 -5.92 10.80 8.27
N ALA A 89 -5.60 11.43 7.13
CA ALA A 89 -4.58 12.51 7.07
C ALA A 89 -4.55 13.28 5.72
N MET A 90 -5.65 13.33 4.97
CA MET A 90 -5.71 14.20 3.77
C MET A 90 -7.12 14.74 3.57
N GLY A 91 -7.71 15.20 4.67
CA GLY A 91 -8.79 16.17 4.62
C GLY A 91 -8.16 17.56 4.70
N GLU A 92 -8.44 18.38 3.68
CA GLU A 92 -8.29 19.84 3.68
C GLU A 92 -6.85 20.40 3.61
N ALA A 93 -6.29 20.45 2.40
CA ALA A 93 -5.39 21.54 1.98
C ALA A 93 -5.14 21.47 0.46
N LEU A 94 -6.17 21.78 -0.33
CA LEU A 94 -6.04 22.32 -1.68
C LEU A 94 -6.94 23.53 -1.78
#